data_AF-A0A6I3FC30-F1
#
_entry.id   AF-A0A6I3FC30-F1
#
_cell.length_a   1.000
_cell.length_b   1.000
_cell.length_c   1.000
_cell.angle_alpha   90.00
_cell.angle_beta   90.00
_cell.angle_gamma   90.00
#
_symmetry.space_group_name_H-M   'P 1'
#
loop_
_entity.id
_entity.type
_entity.pdbx_description
1 polymer ?
#
loop_
_entity_poly.entity_id
_entity_poly.type
_entity_poly.pdbx_seq_one_letter_code
_entity_poly.pdbx_strand_id
1 'polypeptide(L)'
;LEVFDTGHLVMVKDLIAEGLLDDPVMIQLCMGIAYGAPDDPTTFMALVHQLPPGAVFSAFSISRMQLPFVAMAALAGGNVRVGLEDNIYLSRGQMATNADLVTRAVNILENMNVNVIGPEAVRKKLQLTKHS
;
A
#
# COMPACT_ATOMS: atom_id res chain seq x y z
N LEU A 1 -6.68 -1.11 -7.52
CA LEU A 1 -6.39 -2.43 -8.13
C LEU A 1 -5.47 -3.18 -7.19
N GLU A 2 -5.96 -4.28 -6.59
CA GLU A 2 -5.19 -5.09 -5.65
C GLU A 2 -4.33 -6.11 -6.43
N VAL A 3 -3.00 -5.97 -6.34
CA VAL A 3 -2.00 -6.78 -7.04
C VAL A 3 -1.32 -7.69 -6.03
N PHE A 4 -1.62 -8.98 -6.13
CA PHE A 4 -1.11 -10.01 -5.21
C PHE A 4 0.13 -10.72 -5.75
N ASP A 5 0.41 -10.61 -7.05
CA ASP A 5 1.59 -11.19 -7.70
C ASP A 5 1.84 -10.49 -9.06
N THR A 6 2.98 -10.78 -9.67
CA THR A 6 3.45 -10.29 -10.97
C THR A 6 2.41 -10.48 -12.09
N GLY A 7 1.68 -11.61 -12.11
CA GLY A 7 0.63 -11.86 -13.10
C GLY A 7 -0.53 -10.85 -13.03
N HIS A 8 -0.92 -10.41 -11.83
CA HIS A 8 -1.94 -9.36 -11.68
C HIS A 8 -1.44 -8.03 -12.25
N LEU A 9 -0.16 -7.73 -12.13
CA LEU A 9 0.42 -6.51 -12.68
C LEU A 9 0.45 -6.53 -14.22
N VAL A 10 0.63 -7.70 -14.84
CA VAL A 10 0.44 -7.87 -16.29
C VAL A 10 -0.99 -7.53 -16.69
N MET A 11 -1.98 -8.15 -16.01
CA MET A 11 -3.39 -7.86 -16.26
C MET A 11 -3.72 -6.36 -16.08
N VAL A 12 -3.17 -5.69 -15.06
CA VAL A 12 -3.36 -4.24 -14.88
C VAL A 12 -2.84 -3.45 -16.08
N LYS A 13 -1.69 -3.82 -16.64
CA LYS A 13 -1.14 -3.16 -17.84
C LYS A 13 -2.02 -3.37 -19.06
N ASP A 14 -2.58 -4.57 -19.22
CA ASP A 14 -3.53 -4.87 -20.31
C ASP A 14 -4.81 -4.01 -20.18
N LEU A 15 -5.38 -3.91 -18.98
CA LEU A 15 -6.55 -3.06 -18.72
C LEU A 15 -6.28 -1.57 -19.00
N ILE A 16 -5.07 -1.07 -18.70
CA ILE A 16 -4.65 0.29 -19.06
C ILE A 16 -4.55 0.44 -20.58
N ALA A 17 -3.92 -0.52 -21.26
CA ALA A 17 -3.74 -0.48 -22.71
C ALA A 17 -5.08 -0.53 -23.47
N GLU A 18 -6.07 -1.23 -22.92
CA GLU A 18 -7.44 -1.29 -23.44
C GLU A 18 -8.28 -0.05 -23.12
N GLY A 19 -7.76 0.89 -22.32
CA GLY A 19 -8.48 2.11 -21.94
C GLY A 19 -9.64 1.87 -20.99
N LEU A 20 -9.58 0.80 -20.18
CA LEU A 20 -10.65 0.40 -19.25
C LEU A 20 -10.52 1.01 -17.85
N LEU A 21 -9.47 1.80 -17.62
CA LEU A 21 -9.16 2.38 -16.31
C LEU A 21 -8.97 3.90 -16.43
N ASP A 22 -9.72 4.65 -15.62
CA ASP A 22 -9.56 6.09 -15.51
C ASP A 22 -8.32 6.46 -14.69
N ASP A 23 -7.63 7.51 -15.11
CA ASP A 23 -6.50 8.07 -14.38
C ASP A 23 -6.93 8.96 -13.19
N PRO A 24 -6.13 9.01 -12.09
CA PRO A 24 -4.91 8.25 -11.87
C PRO A 24 -5.20 6.82 -11.42
N VAL A 25 -4.56 5.83 -12.06
CA VAL A 25 -4.66 4.44 -11.64
C VAL A 25 -4.04 4.26 -10.25
N MET A 26 -4.85 3.77 -9.29
CA MET A 26 -4.42 3.45 -7.93
C MET A 26 -4.17 1.93 -7.79
N ILE A 27 -2.92 1.53 -7.55
CA ILE A 27 -2.51 0.13 -7.36
C ILE A 27 -2.18 -0.11 -5.89
N GLN A 28 -2.64 -1.23 -5.33
CA GLN A 28 -2.20 -1.71 -4.02
C GLN A 28 -1.38 -2.98 -4.21
N LEU A 29 -0.13 -2.97 -3.76
CA LEU A 29 0.73 -4.15 -3.73
C LEU A 29 0.47 -4.92 -2.42
N CYS A 30 -0.08 -6.12 -2.53
CA CYS A 30 -0.56 -6.93 -1.41
C CYS A 30 0.47 -8.03 -1.11
N MET A 31 1.34 -7.80 -0.14
CA MET A 31 2.53 -8.63 0.09
C MET A 31 2.31 -9.65 1.22
N GLY A 32 2.99 -10.79 1.15
CA GLY A 32 3.06 -11.78 2.23
C GLY A 32 1.82 -12.69 2.34
N ILE A 33 0.89 -12.60 1.40
CA ILE A 33 -0.31 -13.46 1.34
C ILE A 33 0.06 -14.82 0.74
N ALA A 34 -0.47 -15.91 1.31
CA ALA A 34 -0.15 -17.26 0.86
C ALA A 34 -0.41 -17.43 -0.65
N TYR A 35 0.57 -18.00 -1.35
CA TYR A 35 0.60 -18.19 -2.81
C TYR A 35 0.63 -16.90 -3.65
N GLY A 36 0.77 -15.72 -3.03
CA GLY A 36 1.08 -14.47 -3.69
C GLY A 36 2.56 -14.08 -3.56
N ALA A 37 2.85 -12.82 -3.86
CA ALA A 37 4.16 -12.21 -3.75
C ALA A 37 4.66 -12.25 -2.30
N PRO A 38 5.83 -12.85 -2.03
CA PRO A 38 6.46 -12.80 -0.72
C PRO A 38 6.77 -11.36 -0.28
N ASP A 39 6.75 -11.13 1.03
CA ASP A 39 6.99 -9.82 1.64
C ASP A 39 8.47 -9.53 1.91
N ASP A 40 9.33 -9.92 0.95
CA ASP A 40 10.76 -9.61 0.97
C ASP A 40 11.09 -8.36 0.12
N PRO A 41 12.19 -7.63 0.44
CA PRO A 41 12.56 -6.41 -0.28
C PRO A 41 12.81 -6.63 -1.78
N THR A 42 13.34 -7.79 -2.19
CA THR A 42 13.70 -8.06 -3.58
C THR A 42 12.44 -8.22 -4.42
N THR A 43 11.49 -9.04 -3.97
CA THR A 43 10.21 -9.20 -4.64
C THR A 43 9.41 -7.90 -4.65
N PHE A 44 9.37 -7.18 -3.52
CA PHE A 44 8.66 -5.90 -3.43
C PHE A 44 9.19 -4.88 -4.45
N MET A 45 10.51 -4.68 -4.49
CA MET A 45 11.12 -3.74 -5.44
C MET A 45 10.95 -4.19 -6.90
N ALA A 46 10.92 -5.50 -7.18
CA ALA A 46 10.64 -6.01 -8.51
C ALA A 46 9.23 -5.61 -8.99
N LEU A 47 8.23 -5.67 -8.12
CA LEU A 47 6.86 -5.18 -8.42
C LEU A 47 6.82 -3.66 -8.57
N VAL A 48 7.47 -2.92 -7.67
CA VAL A 48 7.54 -1.45 -7.74
C VAL A 48 8.14 -0.98 -9.07
N HIS A 49 9.25 -1.58 -9.51
CA HIS A 49 9.88 -1.23 -10.79
C HIS A 49 9.04 -1.59 -12.03
N GLN A 50 8.00 -2.41 -11.85
CA GLN A 50 7.10 -2.81 -12.92
C GLN A 50 5.79 -2.02 -12.95
N LEU A 51 5.59 -1.08 -12.02
CA LEU A 51 4.39 -0.24 -12.00
C LEU A 51 4.27 0.59 -13.30
N PRO A 52 3.06 0.74 -13.85
CA PRO A 52 2.82 1.61 -15.00
C PRO A 52 3.23 3.07 -14.69
N PRO A 53 3.79 3.80 -15.67
CA PRO A 53 4.12 5.22 -15.50
C PRO A 53 2.89 6.03 -15.07
N GLY A 54 3.05 6.91 -14.08
CA GLY A 54 1.97 7.76 -13.58
C GLY A 54 1.02 7.09 -12.58
N ALA A 55 1.10 5.78 -12.39
CA ALA A 55 0.29 5.09 -11.38
C ALA A 55 0.63 5.59 -9.96
N VAL A 56 -0.40 5.79 -9.16
CA VAL A 56 -0.24 5.96 -7.71
C VAL A 56 -0.28 4.58 -7.08
N PHE A 57 0.66 4.28 -6.19
CA PHE A 57 0.65 2.98 -5.52
C PHE A 57 0.65 3.10 -4.00
N SER A 58 0.07 2.09 -3.36
CA SER A 58 0.14 1.79 -1.93
C SER A 58 0.69 0.38 -1.77
N ALA A 59 1.26 0.05 -0.61
CA ALA A 59 1.63 -1.32 -0.29
C ALA A 59 1.36 -1.64 1.18
N PHE A 60 1.10 -2.93 1.44
CA PHE A 60 1.05 -3.48 2.78
C PHE A 60 1.60 -4.91 2.80
N SER A 61 1.95 -5.38 3.99
CA SER A 61 2.13 -6.80 4.28
C SER A 61 1.28 -7.19 5.49
N ILE A 62 1.05 -8.49 5.65
CA ILE A 62 0.19 -9.06 6.69
C ILE A 62 0.96 -9.35 7.99
N SER A 63 0.21 -9.47 9.08
CA SER A 63 0.69 -9.89 10.40
C SER A 63 1.87 -9.02 10.87
N ARG A 64 2.92 -9.66 11.42
CA ARG A 64 4.12 -9.00 11.97
C ARG A 64 4.85 -8.08 10.98
N MET A 65 4.64 -8.25 9.67
CA MET A 65 5.31 -7.45 8.64
C MET A 65 4.55 -6.18 8.26
N GLN A 66 3.34 -5.96 8.77
CA GLN A 66 2.56 -4.74 8.50
C GLN A 66 3.33 -3.45 8.85
N LEU A 67 3.83 -3.29 10.07
CA LEU A 67 4.56 -2.08 10.49
C LEU A 67 5.92 -1.91 9.79
N PRO A 68 6.75 -2.96 9.61
CA PRO A 68 7.93 -2.87 8.75
C PRO A 68 7.62 -2.39 7.32
N PHE A 69 6.51 -2.83 6.74
CA PHE A 69 6.11 -2.43 5.39
C PHE A 69 5.67 -0.97 5.28
N VAL A 70 5.23 -0.33 6.38
CA VAL A 70 5.01 1.13 6.39
C VAL A 70 6.29 1.85 5.99
N ALA A 71 7.44 1.49 6.58
CA ALA A 71 8.72 2.11 6.26
C ALA A 71 9.20 1.73 4.85
N MET A 72 9.09 0.45 4.48
CA MET A 72 9.55 -0.05 3.18
C MET A 72 8.78 0.60 2.02
N ALA A 73 7.45 0.68 2.11
CA ALA A 73 6.61 1.28 1.08
C ALA A 73 6.87 2.79 0.94
N ALA A 74 7.03 3.50 2.06
CA ALA A 74 7.39 4.92 2.04
C ALA A 74 8.76 5.16 1.39
N LEU A 75 9.77 4.33 1.71
CA LEU A 75 11.10 4.41 1.08
C LEU A 75 11.06 4.13 -0.44
N ALA A 76 10.17 3.25 -0.88
CA ALA A 76 9.94 2.98 -2.30
C ALA A 76 9.14 4.08 -3.02
N GLY A 77 8.74 5.15 -2.31
CA GLY A 77 7.95 6.26 -2.87
C GLY A 77 6.44 6.01 -2.94
N GLY A 78 5.96 4.98 -2.26
CA GLY A 78 4.54 4.60 -2.22
C GLY A 78 3.78 5.15 -1.02
N ASN A 79 2.47 4.94 -1.05
CA ASN A 79 1.60 5.10 0.12
C ASN A 79 1.61 3.82 0.98
N VAL A 80 1.02 3.89 2.17
CA VAL A 80 1.01 2.79 3.14
C VAL A 80 -0.42 2.41 3.50
N ARG A 81 -0.61 1.15 3.90
CA ARG A 81 -1.86 0.66 4.50
C ARG A 81 -1.56 -0.09 5.80
N VAL A 82 -2.38 0.17 6.81
CA VAL A 82 -2.40 -0.54 8.10
C VAL A 82 -3.85 -0.73 8.54
N GLY A 83 -4.08 -1.72 9.41
CA GLY A 83 -5.39 -1.97 9.99
C GLY A 83 -5.51 -3.39 10.53
N LEU A 84 -6.57 -3.62 11.30
CA LEU A 84 -6.87 -4.94 11.89
C LEU A 84 -7.22 -6.00 10.83
N GLU A 85 -7.58 -5.56 9.62
CA GLU A 85 -7.77 -6.46 8.47
C GLU A 85 -6.48 -7.22 8.14
N ASP A 86 -5.32 -6.57 8.22
CA ASP A 86 -4.06 -7.18 7.82
C ASP A 86 -3.25 -7.70 9.03
N ASN A 87 -3.48 -7.17 10.24
CA ASN A 87 -2.74 -7.54 11.45
C ASN A 87 -3.52 -7.24 12.73
N ILE A 88 -3.72 -8.25 13.58
CA ILE A 88 -4.45 -8.12 14.85
C ILE A 88 -3.57 -7.72 16.05
N TYR A 89 -2.24 -7.66 15.89
CA TYR A 89 -1.29 -7.44 16.99
C TYR A 89 -0.52 -6.12 16.85
N LEU A 90 -0.40 -5.36 17.94
CA LEU A 90 0.48 -4.19 18.02
C LEU A 90 1.95 -4.59 18.20
N SER A 91 2.15 -5.63 19.02
CA SER A 91 3.43 -6.25 19.33
C SER A 91 3.19 -7.71 19.72
N ARG A 92 4.25 -8.50 19.92
CA ARG A 92 4.12 -9.94 20.24
C ARG A 92 3.27 -10.14 21.49
N GLY A 93 2.08 -10.71 21.32
CA GLY A 93 1.14 -11.01 22.40
C GLY A 93 0.26 -9.83 22.84
N GLN A 94 0.36 -8.68 22.19
CA GLN A 94 -0.45 -7.49 22.48
C GLN A 94 -1.39 -7.21 21.30
N MET A 95 -2.70 -7.37 21.50
CA MET A 95 -3.71 -7.03 20.48
C MET A 95 -3.72 -5.51 20.21
N ALA A 96 -4.05 -5.13 18.98
CA ALA A 96 -4.18 -3.73 18.58
C ALA A 96 -5.66 -3.31 18.42
N THR A 97 -5.89 -1.99 18.44
CA THR A 97 -7.00 -1.34 17.75
C THR A 97 -6.54 -0.77 16.41
N ASN A 98 -7.47 -0.42 15.52
CA ASN A 98 -7.12 0.31 14.29
C ASN A 98 -6.41 1.63 14.60
N ALA A 99 -6.82 2.34 15.66
CA ALA A 99 -6.19 3.59 16.09
C ALA A 99 -4.72 3.37 16.49
N ASP A 100 -4.42 2.29 17.23
CA ASP A 100 -3.05 1.97 17.63
C ASP A 100 -2.12 1.76 16.43
N LEU A 101 -2.60 1.02 15.42
CA LEU A 101 -1.84 0.75 14.20
C LEU A 101 -1.61 2.02 13.38
N VAL A 102 -2.64 2.86 13.24
CA VAL A 102 -2.53 4.17 12.58
C VAL A 102 -1.52 5.06 13.32
N THR A 103 -1.62 5.17 14.64
CA THR A 103 -0.67 5.96 15.45
C THR A 103 0.76 5.46 15.28
N ARG A 104 1.00 4.14 15.26
CA ARG A 104 2.34 3.59 15.02
C ARG A 104 2.83 3.88 13.61
N ALA A 105 1.98 3.75 12.60
CA ALA A 105 2.34 4.05 11.22
C ALA A 105 2.71 5.52 11.03
N VAL A 106 1.90 6.44 11.56
CA VAL A 106 2.17 7.89 11.54
C VAL A 106 3.51 8.20 12.22
N ASN A 107 3.75 7.65 13.41
CA ASN A 107 5.02 7.85 14.12
C ASN A 107 6.23 7.35 13.31
N ILE A 108 6.12 6.22 12.60
CA ILE A 108 7.19 5.72 11.72
C ILE A 108 7.45 6.71 10.59
N LEU A 109 6.39 7.16 9.91
CA LEU A 109 6.47 8.07 8.78
C LEU A 109 7.03 9.45 9.17
N GLU A 110 6.55 10.04 10.25
CA GLU A 110 7.01 11.34 10.73
C GLU A 110 8.49 11.29 11.16
N ASN A 111 8.93 10.20 11.80
CA ASN A 111 10.35 9.99 12.13
C ASN A 111 11.24 9.82 10.89
N MET A 112 10.65 9.51 9.73
CA MET A 112 11.32 9.49 8.43
C MET A 112 11.19 10.83 7.67
N ASN A 113 10.64 11.88 8.31
CA ASN A 113 10.31 13.18 7.71
C ASN A 113 9.28 13.10 6.58
N VAL A 114 8.40 12.09 6.60
CA VAL A 114 7.27 11.99 5.68
C VAL A 114 6.08 12.76 6.24
N ASN A 115 5.47 13.61 5.41
CA ASN A 115 4.27 14.35 5.79
C ASN A 115 2.99 13.55 5.47
N VAL A 116 2.21 13.20 6.49
CA VAL A 116 0.94 12.49 6.33
C VAL A 116 -0.17 13.47 5.93
N ILE A 117 -0.82 13.20 4.80
CA ILE A 117 -1.87 14.08 4.26
C ILE A 117 -3.27 13.68 4.74
N GLY A 118 -4.14 14.67 4.92
CA GLY A 118 -5.53 14.47 5.31
C GLY A 118 -6.45 14.00 4.17
N PRO A 119 -7.68 13.55 4.49
CA PRO A 119 -8.62 12.99 3.52
C PRO A 119 -8.97 13.92 2.34
N GLU A 120 -9.02 15.23 2.56
CA GLU A 120 -9.29 16.21 1.50
C GLU A 120 -8.17 16.23 0.45
N ALA A 121 -6.91 16.27 0.91
CA ALA A 121 -5.74 16.24 0.04
C ALA A 121 -5.66 14.91 -0.73
N VAL A 122 -5.99 13.78 -0.08
CA VAL A 122 -6.09 12.47 -0.75
C VAL A 122 -7.13 12.50 -1.87
N ARG A 123 -8.35 12.99 -1.59
CA ARG A 123 -9.40 13.10 -2.62
C ARG A 123 -8.96 13.95 -3.80
N LYS A 124 -8.32 15.09 -3.55
CA LYS A 124 -7.78 15.94 -4.61
C LYS A 124 -6.70 15.22 -5.44
N LYS A 125 -5.77 14.53 -4.77
CA LYS A 125 -4.67 13.79 -5.44
C LYS A 125 -5.18 12.65 -6.31
N LEU A 126 -6.22 11.94 -5.84
CA LEU A 126 -6.80 10.77 -6.50
C LEU A 126 -8.06 11.10 -7.33
N GLN A 127 -8.38 12.39 -7.50
CA GLN A 127 -9.56 12.85 -8.25
C GLN A 127 -10.89 12.23 -7.78
N LEU A 128 -11.05 12.01 -6.48
CA LEU A 128 -12.21 11.33 -5.91
C LEU A 128 -13.36 12.31 -5.58
N THR A 129 -14.57 11.91 -5.94
CA THR A 129 -15.80 12.59 -5.54
C THR A 129 -16.19 12.19 -4.11
N LYS A 130 -16.46 13.17 -3.25
CA LYS A 130 -17.02 12.90 -1.92
C LYS A 130 -18.51 12.59 -2.06
N HIS A 131 -18.89 11.35 -1.75
CA HIS A 131 -20.29 10.99 -1.55
C HIS A 131 -20.66 11.24 -0.08
N SER A 132 -21.81 11.87 0.14
CA SER A 132 -22.39 12.20 1.45
C SER A 132 -23.10 11.00 2.06
#